data_AF-A0A972LBP3-F1
#
_entry.id   AF-A0A972LBP3-F1
#
_cell.length_a   1.000
_cell.length_b   1.000
_cell.length_c   1.000
_cell.angle_alpha   90.00
_cell.angle_beta   90.00
_cell.angle_gamma   90.00
#
_symmetry.space_group_name_H-M   'P 1'
#
loop_
_entity.id
_entity.type
_entity.pdbx_description
1 polymer ?
#
loop_
_entity_poly.entity_id
_entity_poly.type
_entity_poly.pdbx_seq_one_letter_code
_entity_poly.pdbx_strand_id
1 'polypeptide(L)'
;SIADDFTQLEATINTALHQYGIEVLQQIGMKARLNDLRQQSEKLYQAMAPETRWRELHQQWQQLATQRCNKLQQLLHEQSTLLTQSLLADDASASLIDRSTAQIPLTQLSEAIQQQLWLPRFDTWLNDTGIALQNQLQQQGIRSAPFRAPLEKFTADSAAQCTETVQAELVHSTAKPGNVLQRGAYRLSGWLYGVLPLAAASWAAYHLISAFNSGISEGSPFLGTNFAIHSLLLIAIAWLIPWLLHRQLKPSLSAAARKGIANGVEAASENLKNALEEVWSEVSAKRQTLIDELDKISSASHDD
;
A
#
# COMPACT_ATOMS: atom_id res chain seq x y z
N SER A 1 67.44 -52.87 55.51
CA SER A 1 66.95 -51.54 55.11
C SER A 1 65.51 -51.61 54.59
N ILE A 2 64.61 -52.29 55.31
CA ILE A 2 63.23 -52.61 54.83
C ILE A 2 62.24 -51.45 55.09
N ALA A 3 62.65 -50.42 55.84
CA ALA A 3 61.82 -49.26 56.17
C ALA A 3 61.65 -48.24 55.02
N ASP A 4 62.52 -48.29 54.01
CA ASP A 4 62.54 -47.30 52.92
C ASP A 4 61.44 -47.58 51.87
N ASP A 5 61.24 -48.85 51.53
CA ASP A 5 60.27 -49.27 50.50
C ASP A 5 58.81 -48.97 50.91
N PHE A 6 58.48 -49.07 52.21
CA PHE A 6 57.11 -48.81 52.68
C PHE A 6 56.77 -47.31 52.58
N THR A 7 57.71 -46.45 52.93
CA THR A 7 57.57 -44.99 52.84
C THR A 7 57.41 -44.55 51.38
N GLN A 8 58.13 -45.22 50.46
CA GLN A 8 58.02 -44.98 49.03
C GLN A 8 56.67 -45.44 48.45
N LEU A 9 56.14 -46.57 48.93
CA LEU A 9 54.84 -47.10 48.51
C LEU A 9 53.68 -46.22 49.02
N GLU A 10 53.78 -45.75 50.26
CA GLU A 10 52.81 -44.82 50.86
C GLU A 10 52.79 -43.47 50.13
N ALA A 11 53.96 -42.94 49.76
CA ALA A 11 54.05 -41.73 48.95
C ALA A 11 53.46 -41.93 47.54
N THR A 12 53.67 -43.09 46.92
CA THR A 12 53.15 -43.39 45.57
C THR A 12 51.63 -43.55 45.58
N ILE A 13 51.08 -44.24 46.58
CA ILE A 13 49.63 -44.40 46.76
C ILE A 13 48.96 -43.05 47.03
N ASN A 14 49.53 -42.21 47.91
CA ASN A 14 48.98 -40.89 48.18
C ASN A 14 49.03 -39.97 46.96
N THR A 15 50.10 -40.03 46.17
CA THR A 15 50.21 -39.25 44.92
C THR A 15 49.18 -39.73 43.89
N ALA A 16 49.03 -41.04 43.70
CA ALA A 16 48.03 -41.60 42.78
C ALA A 16 46.59 -41.27 43.20
N LEU A 17 46.27 -41.37 44.50
CA LEU A 17 44.96 -40.99 45.04
C LEU A 17 44.67 -39.50 44.84
N HIS A 18 45.67 -38.64 45.06
CA HIS A 18 45.50 -37.20 44.88
C HIS A 18 45.31 -36.83 43.41
N GLN A 19 46.05 -37.47 42.50
CA GLN A 19 45.98 -37.20 41.06
C GLN A 19 44.66 -37.71 40.46
N TYR A 20 44.26 -38.93 40.83
CA TYR A 20 42.98 -39.51 40.43
C TYR A 20 41.79 -38.75 41.03
N GLY A 21 41.91 -38.29 42.28
CA GLY A 21 40.89 -37.45 42.91
C GLY A 21 40.67 -36.11 42.19
N ILE A 22 41.75 -35.46 41.73
CA ILE A 22 41.65 -34.25 40.92
C ILE A 22 41.00 -34.54 39.57
N GLU A 23 41.40 -35.59 38.86
CA GLU A 23 40.81 -35.98 37.56
C GLU A 23 39.32 -36.28 37.68
N VAL A 24 38.91 -37.04 38.70
CA VAL A 24 37.49 -37.35 38.94
C VAL A 24 36.70 -36.08 39.27
N LEU A 25 37.23 -35.19 40.10
CA LEU A 25 36.57 -33.90 40.40
C LEU A 25 36.47 -33.00 39.17
N GLN A 26 37.50 -32.98 38.31
CA GLN A 26 37.46 -32.27 37.04
C GLN A 26 36.40 -32.84 36.10
N GLN A 27 36.34 -34.18 35.95
CA GLN A 27 35.32 -34.84 35.14
C GLN A 27 33.90 -34.57 35.64
N ILE A 28 33.68 -34.65 36.96
CA ILE A 28 32.37 -34.35 37.58
C ILE A 28 32.00 -32.88 37.37
N GLY A 29 32.96 -31.95 37.57
CA GLY A 29 32.75 -30.52 37.34
C GLY A 29 32.43 -30.20 35.87
N MET A 30 33.08 -30.89 34.93
CA MET A 30 32.82 -30.72 33.49
C MET A 30 31.43 -31.23 33.12
N LYS A 31 31.02 -32.40 33.63
CA LYS A 31 29.66 -32.93 33.45
C LYS A 31 28.59 -32.00 34.03
N ALA A 32 28.82 -31.42 35.20
CA ALA A 32 27.89 -30.47 35.81
C ALA A 32 27.71 -29.20 34.95
N ARG A 33 28.79 -28.64 34.40
CA ARG A 33 28.73 -27.48 33.49
C ARG A 33 28.04 -27.82 32.18
N LEU A 34 28.31 -28.99 31.61
CA LEU A 34 27.66 -29.45 30.38
C LEU A 34 26.16 -29.60 30.59
N ASN A 35 25.75 -30.14 31.74
CA ASN A 35 24.33 -30.28 32.08
C ASN A 35 23.64 -28.92 32.32
N ASP A 36 24.32 -27.96 32.96
CA ASP A 36 23.81 -26.59 33.13
C ASP A 36 23.67 -25.87 31.77
N LEU A 37 24.67 -25.98 30.89
CA LEU A 37 24.61 -25.46 29.52
C LEU A 37 23.45 -26.08 28.73
N ARG A 38 23.23 -27.38 28.86
CA ARG A 38 22.10 -28.08 28.23
C ARG A 38 20.75 -27.60 28.76
N GLN A 39 20.64 -27.42 30.08
CA GLN A 39 19.41 -26.91 30.68
C GLN A 39 19.14 -25.46 30.25
N GLN A 40 20.18 -24.64 30.09
CA GLN A 40 20.06 -23.27 29.61
C GLN A 40 19.70 -23.23 28.12
N SER A 41 20.32 -24.06 27.28
CA SER A 41 19.99 -24.15 25.85
C SER A 41 18.56 -24.64 25.63
N GLU A 42 18.09 -25.61 26.42
CA GLU A 42 16.72 -26.11 26.34
C GLU A 42 15.71 -25.03 26.78
N LYS A 43 16.02 -24.24 27.82
CA LYS A 43 15.20 -23.08 28.20
C LYS A 43 15.16 -22.02 27.10
N LEU A 44 16.29 -21.77 26.42
CA LEU A 44 16.35 -20.84 25.29
C LEU A 44 15.54 -21.35 24.09
N TYR A 45 15.65 -22.64 23.78
CA TYR A 45 14.88 -23.28 22.71
C TYR A 45 13.38 -23.23 22.98
N GLN A 46 12.94 -23.54 24.22
CA GLN A 46 11.55 -23.42 24.63
C GLN A 46 11.05 -21.98 24.57
N ALA A 47 11.90 -20.99 24.88
CA ALA A 47 11.57 -19.57 24.77
C ALA A 47 11.42 -19.07 23.32
N MET A 48 12.02 -19.74 22.34
CA MET A 48 11.88 -19.42 20.90
C MET A 48 10.60 -19.98 20.27
N ALA A 49 9.77 -20.66 21.07
CA ALA A 49 8.54 -21.35 20.70
C ALA A 49 8.74 -22.49 19.67
N PRO A 50 8.04 -23.62 19.82
CA PRO A 50 8.00 -24.66 18.79
C PRO A 50 7.49 -24.10 17.46
N GLU A 51 7.95 -24.68 16.35
CA GLU A 51 7.59 -24.24 14.99
C GLU A 51 6.06 -24.20 14.75
N THR A 52 5.32 -25.13 15.32
CA THR A 52 3.84 -25.13 15.26
C THR A 52 3.24 -23.90 15.92
N ARG A 53 3.73 -23.54 17.11
CA ARG A 53 3.29 -22.35 17.85
C ARG A 53 3.70 -21.07 17.13
N TRP A 54 4.89 -21.04 16.52
CA TRP A 54 5.37 -19.89 15.74
C TRP A 54 4.44 -19.60 14.55
N ARG A 55 3.99 -20.63 13.83
CA ARG A 55 3.02 -20.47 12.73
C ARG A 55 1.65 -20.00 13.22
N GLU A 56 1.16 -20.52 14.34
CA GLU A 56 -0.10 -20.05 14.91
C GLU A 56 -0.01 -18.57 15.29
N LEU A 57 1.11 -18.16 15.87
CA LEU A 57 1.36 -16.76 16.21
C LEU A 57 1.47 -15.87 14.99
N HIS A 58 2.11 -16.36 13.92
CA HIS A 58 2.15 -15.65 12.64
C HIS A 58 0.74 -15.41 12.11
N GLN A 59 -0.12 -16.43 12.14
CA GLN A 59 -1.51 -16.30 11.71
C GLN A 59 -2.28 -15.28 12.56
N GLN A 60 -2.11 -15.33 13.89
CA GLN A 60 -2.77 -14.36 14.79
C GLN A 60 -2.21 -12.94 14.62
N TRP A 61 -0.91 -12.79 14.35
CA TRP A 61 -0.24 -11.53 14.01
C TRP A 61 -0.83 -10.95 12.73
N GLN A 62 -0.90 -11.74 11.66
CA GLN A 62 -1.47 -11.33 10.38
C GLN A 62 -2.93 -10.91 10.52
N GLN A 63 -3.72 -11.63 11.31
CA GLN A 63 -5.10 -11.26 11.59
C GLN A 63 -5.20 -9.90 12.28
N LEU A 64 -4.43 -9.66 13.34
CA LEU A 64 -4.47 -8.39 14.06
C LEU A 64 -3.94 -7.24 13.19
N ALA A 65 -2.81 -7.44 12.50
CA ALA A 65 -2.23 -6.46 11.58
C ALA A 65 -3.22 -6.09 10.48
N THR A 66 -3.82 -7.07 9.82
CA THR A 66 -4.82 -6.84 8.76
C THR A 66 -6.03 -6.08 9.29
N GLN A 67 -6.58 -6.46 10.45
CA GLN A 67 -7.70 -5.74 11.06
C GLN A 67 -7.35 -4.27 11.35
N ARG A 68 -6.16 -4.01 11.89
CA ARG A 68 -5.69 -2.65 12.23
C ARG A 68 -5.42 -1.80 10.99
N CYS A 69 -4.77 -2.37 9.97
CA CYS A 69 -4.52 -1.71 8.69
C CYS A 69 -5.82 -1.43 7.94
N ASN A 70 -6.78 -2.36 7.92
CA ASN A 70 -8.09 -2.12 7.29
C ASN A 70 -8.85 -1.00 7.99
N LYS A 71 -8.77 -0.92 9.32
CA LYS A 71 -9.38 0.20 10.05
C LYS A 71 -8.70 1.53 9.74
N LEU A 72 -7.37 1.56 9.65
CA LEU A 72 -6.63 2.75 9.23
C LEU A 72 -7.00 3.15 7.79
N GLN A 73 -7.11 2.19 6.87
CA GLN A 73 -7.54 2.42 5.50
C GLN A 73 -8.93 3.07 5.44
N GLN A 74 -9.89 2.60 6.24
CA GLN A 74 -11.21 3.22 6.35
C GLN A 74 -11.11 4.69 6.80
N LEU A 75 -10.32 4.96 7.85
CA LEU A 75 -10.13 6.32 8.36
C LEU A 75 -9.44 7.25 7.34
N LEU A 76 -8.46 6.73 6.59
CA LEU A 76 -7.81 7.45 5.49
C LEU A 76 -8.78 7.69 4.33
N HIS A 77 -9.69 6.75 4.05
CA HIS A 77 -10.69 6.93 3.02
C HIS A 77 -11.72 8.01 3.38
N GLU A 78 -12.15 8.03 4.65
CA GLU A 78 -12.99 9.11 5.19
C GLU A 78 -12.28 10.46 5.09
N GLN A 79 -11.01 10.52 5.52
CA GLN A 79 -10.21 11.74 5.45
C GLN A 79 -10.00 12.22 4.01
N SER A 80 -9.65 11.34 3.08
CA SER A 80 -9.49 11.69 1.67
C SER A 80 -10.79 12.15 1.02
N THR A 81 -11.93 11.61 1.44
CA THR A 81 -13.25 12.08 0.99
C THR A 81 -13.50 13.51 1.46
N LEU A 82 -13.20 13.83 2.72
CA LEU A 82 -13.32 15.20 3.24
C LEU A 82 -12.40 16.18 2.51
N LEU A 83 -11.15 15.79 2.27
CA LEU A 83 -10.20 16.61 1.48
C LEU A 83 -10.71 16.86 0.07
N THR A 84 -11.21 15.83 -0.58
CA THR A 84 -11.70 15.99 -1.95
C THR A 84 -12.96 16.87 -1.98
N GLN A 85 -13.80 16.80 -0.95
CA GLN A 85 -14.98 17.67 -0.84
C GLN A 85 -14.61 19.14 -0.60
N SER A 86 -13.65 19.43 0.28
CA SER A 86 -13.20 20.82 0.50
C SER A 86 -12.58 21.41 -0.77
N LEU A 87 -11.77 20.63 -1.48
CA LEU A 87 -11.16 21.03 -2.75
C LEU A 87 -12.19 21.25 -3.87
N LEU A 88 -13.26 20.45 -3.91
CA LEU A 88 -14.33 20.58 -4.90
C LEU A 88 -15.32 21.71 -4.56
N ALA A 89 -15.49 22.06 -3.28
CA ALA A 89 -16.37 23.14 -2.87
C ALA A 89 -15.86 24.50 -3.37
N ASP A 90 -14.54 24.73 -3.30
CA ASP A 90 -13.90 25.93 -3.85
C ASP A 90 -14.10 26.06 -5.36
N ASP A 91 -14.06 24.94 -6.08
CA ASP A 91 -14.25 24.86 -7.54
C ASP A 91 -15.73 25.11 -7.96
N ALA A 92 -16.69 24.71 -7.11
CA ALA A 92 -18.12 24.88 -7.39
C ALA A 92 -18.58 26.35 -7.34
N SER A 93 -17.92 27.19 -6.54
CA SER A 93 -18.12 28.63 -6.43
C SER A 93 -17.64 29.42 -7.66
N ALA A 94 -16.84 28.82 -8.55
CA ALA A 94 -16.44 29.45 -9.80
C ALA A 94 -17.63 29.58 -10.76
N SER A 95 -17.82 30.77 -11.33
CA SER A 95 -18.98 31.10 -12.18
C SER A 95 -19.17 30.11 -13.34
N LEU A 96 -20.43 29.92 -13.79
CA LEU A 96 -20.79 29.02 -14.91
C LEU A 96 -20.06 29.33 -16.24
N ILE A 97 -19.47 30.52 -16.34
CA ILE A 97 -18.70 31.01 -17.49
C ILE A 97 -17.22 30.64 -17.35
N ASP A 98 -16.70 30.51 -16.12
CA ASP A 98 -15.28 30.31 -15.81
C ASP A 98 -14.90 28.86 -15.43
N ARG A 99 -15.90 27.97 -15.31
CA ARG A 99 -15.72 26.51 -15.12
C ARG A 99 -14.89 25.81 -16.22
N SER A 100 -14.51 26.51 -17.28
CA SER A 100 -13.66 25.97 -18.34
C SER A 100 -12.19 25.82 -17.91
N THR A 101 -11.76 26.54 -16.86
CA THR A 101 -10.34 26.81 -16.60
C THR A 101 -9.88 26.67 -15.15
N ALA A 102 -10.77 26.45 -14.19
CA ALA A 102 -10.40 26.19 -12.80
C ALA A 102 -9.78 24.77 -12.67
N GLN A 103 -8.56 24.62 -13.15
CA GLN A 103 -7.71 23.50 -12.81
C GLN A 103 -7.08 23.84 -11.46
N ILE A 104 -7.46 23.14 -10.39
CA ILE A 104 -6.69 23.20 -9.15
C ILE A 104 -5.27 22.77 -9.54
N PRO A 105 -4.26 23.65 -9.42
CA PRO A 105 -2.91 23.32 -9.83
C PRO A 105 -2.42 22.12 -9.01
N LEU A 106 -1.76 21.18 -9.69
CA LEU A 106 -1.31 19.91 -9.10
C LEU A 106 -0.43 20.14 -7.86
N THR A 107 0.25 21.29 -7.80
CA THR A 107 1.06 21.73 -6.65
C THR A 107 0.21 21.96 -5.39
N GLN A 108 -0.94 22.63 -5.50
CA GLN A 108 -1.84 22.85 -4.36
C GLN A 108 -2.46 21.54 -3.87
N LEU A 109 -2.80 20.62 -4.79
CA LEU A 109 -3.29 19.28 -4.43
C LEU A 109 -2.22 18.47 -3.68
N SER A 110 -0.98 18.51 -4.17
CA SER A 110 0.14 17.83 -3.54
C SER A 110 0.42 18.36 -2.13
N GLU A 111 0.37 19.69 -1.94
CA GLU A 111 0.58 20.31 -0.64
C GLU A 111 -0.55 19.98 0.33
N ALA A 112 -1.81 20.03 -0.12
CA ALA A 112 -2.96 19.64 0.69
C ALA A 112 -2.89 18.17 1.14
N ILE A 113 -2.42 17.27 0.27
CA ILE A 113 -2.18 15.87 0.64
C ILE A 113 -1.12 15.76 1.73
N GLN A 114 0.02 16.43 1.57
CA GLN A 114 1.10 16.39 2.55
C GLN A 114 0.67 16.92 3.92
N GLN A 115 -0.14 17.98 3.95
CA GLN A 115 -0.52 18.65 5.20
C GLN A 115 -1.76 18.06 5.87
N GLN A 116 -2.71 17.51 5.08
CA GLN A 116 -4.06 17.23 5.59
C GLN A 116 -4.50 15.77 5.40
N LEU A 117 -3.79 14.97 4.59
CA LEU A 117 -4.11 13.54 4.47
C LEU A 117 -3.65 12.78 5.70
N TRP A 118 -2.39 12.97 6.09
CA TRP A 118 -1.83 12.35 7.28
C TRP A 118 -1.99 13.27 8.48
N LEU A 119 -2.73 12.81 9.49
CA LEU A 119 -3.00 13.57 10.70
C LEU A 119 -2.24 12.96 11.88
N PRO A 120 -1.84 13.75 12.91
CA PRO A 120 -1.10 13.24 14.06
C PRO A 120 -1.76 12.05 14.78
N ARG A 121 -3.11 11.95 14.71
CA ARG A 121 -3.86 10.82 15.26
C ARG A 121 -3.52 9.48 14.61
N PHE A 122 -3.04 9.48 13.36
CA PHE A 122 -2.63 8.26 12.66
C PHE A 122 -1.27 7.77 13.15
N ASP A 123 -0.37 8.66 13.55
CA ASP A 123 0.87 8.28 14.24
C ASP A 123 0.56 7.61 15.57
N THR A 124 -0.39 8.18 16.34
CA THR A 124 -0.88 7.54 17.57
C THR A 124 -1.48 6.16 17.28
N TRP A 125 -2.32 6.04 16.25
CA TRP A 125 -2.92 4.76 15.85
C TRP A 125 -1.89 3.69 15.46
N LEU A 126 -0.85 4.07 14.73
CA LEU A 126 0.24 3.16 14.35
C LEU A 126 1.07 2.73 15.56
N ASN A 127 1.39 3.67 16.45
CA ASN A 127 2.08 3.36 17.70
C ASN A 127 1.25 2.41 18.58
N ASP A 128 -0.05 2.67 18.73
CA ASP A 128 -0.97 1.79 19.46
C ASP A 128 -1.08 0.40 18.79
N THR A 129 -0.99 0.35 17.46
CA THR A 129 -0.96 -0.92 16.71
C THR A 129 0.32 -1.70 17.01
N GLY A 130 1.49 -1.04 17.01
CA GLY A 130 2.76 -1.65 17.41
C GLY A 130 2.73 -2.18 18.84
N ILE A 131 2.15 -1.42 19.77
CA ILE A 131 1.95 -1.84 21.17
C ILE A 131 1.00 -3.05 21.25
N ALA A 132 -0.13 -3.02 20.54
CA ALA A 132 -1.09 -4.13 20.55
C ALA A 132 -0.48 -5.43 20.01
N LEU A 133 0.30 -5.35 18.94
CA LEU A 133 1.04 -6.48 18.38
C LEU A 133 2.08 -7.03 19.37
N GLN A 134 2.83 -6.17 20.05
CA GLN A 134 3.78 -6.60 21.09
C GLN A 134 3.08 -7.25 22.28
N ASN A 135 1.96 -6.70 22.73
CA ASN A 135 1.17 -7.24 23.83
C ASN A 135 0.62 -8.63 23.48
N GLN A 136 0.17 -8.84 22.24
CA GLN A 136 -0.28 -10.14 21.76
C GLN A 136 0.82 -11.20 21.87
N LEU A 137 2.06 -10.86 21.48
CA LEU A 137 3.21 -11.76 21.63
C LEU A 137 3.49 -12.10 23.10
N GLN A 138 3.42 -11.10 23.98
CA GLN A 138 3.65 -11.29 25.42
C GLN A 138 2.59 -12.16 26.08
N GLN A 139 1.31 -11.98 25.72
CA GLN A 139 0.21 -12.84 26.21
C GLN A 139 0.41 -14.30 25.83
N GLN A 140 1.11 -14.54 24.73
CA GLN A 140 1.48 -15.86 24.24
C GLN A 140 2.84 -16.33 24.77
N GLY A 141 3.39 -15.67 25.78
CA GLY A 141 4.66 -16.06 26.43
C GLY A 141 5.90 -15.85 25.57
N ILE A 142 5.80 -15.13 24.45
CA ILE A 142 6.95 -14.77 23.61
C ILE A 142 7.51 -13.42 24.03
N ARG A 143 8.84 -13.33 24.08
CA ARG A 143 9.53 -12.06 24.31
C ARG A 143 9.34 -11.14 23.11
N SER A 144 8.71 -9.98 23.32
CA SER A 144 8.47 -8.99 22.25
C SER A 144 9.70 -8.12 21.92
N ALA A 145 10.78 -8.21 22.70
CA ALA A 145 12.00 -7.41 22.50
C ALA A 145 12.57 -7.45 21.06
N PRO A 146 12.60 -8.59 20.35
CA PRO A 146 13.13 -8.66 18.97
C PRO A 146 12.29 -7.85 17.97
N PHE A 147 11.00 -7.65 18.25
CA PHE A 147 10.07 -6.94 17.38
C PHE A 147 10.09 -5.43 17.60
N ARG A 148 10.67 -4.96 18.71
CA ARG A 148 10.58 -3.55 19.10
C ARG A 148 11.23 -2.61 18.09
N ALA A 149 12.50 -2.84 17.77
CA ALA A 149 13.23 -1.95 16.85
C ALA A 149 12.66 -1.98 15.41
N PRO A 150 12.32 -3.14 14.82
CA PRO A 150 11.64 -3.17 13.52
C PRO A 150 10.29 -2.46 13.52
N LEU A 151 9.50 -2.61 14.58
CA LEU A 151 8.21 -1.92 14.72
C LEU A 151 8.37 -0.40 14.87
N GLU A 152 9.33 0.06 15.68
CA GLU A 152 9.62 1.50 15.83
C GLU A 152 10.05 2.11 14.48
N LYS A 153 10.89 1.41 13.71
CA LYS A 153 11.26 1.82 12.35
C LYS A 153 10.04 1.88 11.42
N PHE A 154 9.22 0.83 11.40
CA PHE A 154 7.98 0.81 10.64
C PHE A 154 7.09 2.01 10.96
N THR A 155 6.88 2.33 12.24
CA THR A 155 6.05 3.47 12.65
C THR A 155 6.64 4.81 12.21
N ALA A 156 7.96 4.97 12.23
CA ALA A 156 8.63 6.20 11.82
C ALA A 156 8.53 6.44 10.29
N ASP A 157 8.64 5.37 9.50
CA ASP A 157 8.66 5.47 8.04
C ASP A 157 7.25 5.53 7.42
N SER A 158 6.24 5.02 8.13
CA SER A 158 4.86 4.83 7.62
C SER A 158 4.20 6.11 7.08
N ALA A 159 4.37 7.24 7.77
CA ALA A 159 3.75 8.51 7.37
C ALA A 159 4.30 9.00 6.02
N ALA A 160 5.63 8.97 5.88
CA ALA A 160 6.31 9.37 4.65
C ALA A 160 5.95 8.43 3.49
N GLN A 161 6.00 7.11 3.73
CA GLN A 161 5.62 6.11 2.72
C GLN A 161 4.17 6.25 2.26
N CYS A 162 3.24 6.54 3.18
CA CYS A 162 1.83 6.72 2.83
C CYS A 162 1.61 7.97 1.97
N THR A 163 2.21 9.10 2.35
CA THR A 163 2.07 10.36 1.61
C THR A 163 2.72 10.29 0.23
N GLU A 164 3.91 9.67 0.13
CA GLU A 164 4.60 9.43 -1.15
C GLU A 164 3.79 8.53 -2.08
N THR A 165 3.27 7.40 -1.57
CA THR A 165 2.45 6.47 -2.36
C THR A 165 1.21 7.15 -2.91
N VAL A 166 0.52 7.96 -2.09
CA VAL A 166 -0.68 8.68 -2.51
C VAL A 166 -0.34 9.77 -3.53
N GLN A 167 0.78 10.48 -3.35
CA GLN A 167 1.25 11.48 -4.30
C GLN A 167 1.60 10.86 -5.66
N ALA A 168 2.26 9.70 -5.67
CA ALA A 168 2.59 8.98 -6.89
C ALA A 168 1.33 8.58 -7.68
N GLU A 169 0.32 8.02 -7.00
CA GLU A 169 -0.95 7.67 -7.63
C GLU A 169 -1.76 8.88 -8.07
N LEU A 170 -1.69 10.01 -7.35
CA LEU A 170 -2.28 11.27 -7.80
C LEU A 170 -1.64 11.74 -9.11
N VAL A 171 -0.31 11.77 -9.18
CA VAL A 171 0.42 12.18 -10.40
C VAL A 171 0.05 11.24 -11.55
N HIS A 172 0.01 9.94 -11.31
CA HIS A 172 -0.36 8.95 -12.31
C HIS A 172 -1.80 9.12 -12.81
N SER A 173 -2.76 9.33 -11.91
CA SER A 173 -4.18 9.48 -12.29
C SER A 173 -4.45 10.80 -13.03
N THR A 174 -3.77 11.87 -12.63
CA THR A 174 -3.93 13.20 -13.22
C THR A 174 -3.20 13.36 -14.56
N ALA A 175 -2.13 12.59 -14.81
CA ALA A 175 -1.45 12.55 -16.10
C ALA A 175 -2.35 12.01 -17.24
N LYS A 176 -3.34 11.17 -16.92
CA LYS A 176 -4.27 10.59 -17.91
C LYS A 176 -5.72 10.71 -17.42
N PRO A 177 -6.30 11.92 -17.38
CA PRO A 177 -7.62 12.13 -16.84
C PRO A 177 -8.70 11.47 -17.71
N GLY A 178 -9.70 10.88 -17.04
CA GLY A 178 -10.87 10.27 -17.68
C GLY A 178 -10.68 8.81 -18.11
N ASN A 179 -11.82 8.13 -18.30
CA ASN A 179 -11.86 6.74 -18.74
C ASN A 179 -11.51 6.62 -20.25
N VAL A 180 -11.04 5.45 -20.69
CA VAL A 180 -10.76 5.16 -22.13
C VAL A 180 -11.98 5.49 -22.99
N LEU A 181 -13.18 5.09 -22.54
CA LEU A 181 -14.46 5.39 -23.20
C LEU A 181 -14.74 6.89 -23.26
N GLN A 182 -14.50 7.63 -22.19
CA GLN A 182 -14.71 9.08 -22.15
C GLN A 182 -13.78 9.81 -23.12
N ARG A 183 -12.50 9.38 -23.21
CA ARG A 183 -11.54 9.92 -24.17
C ARG A 183 -11.94 9.61 -25.62
N GLY A 184 -12.47 8.41 -25.86
CA GLY A 184 -13.03 8.03 -27.16
C GLY A 184 -14.24 8.88 -27.54
N ALA A 185 -15.20 9.04 -26.63
CA ALA A 185 -16.38 9.85 -26.83
C ALA A 185 -16.03 11.34 -27.06
N TYR A 186 -15.06 11.89 -26.33
CA TYR A 186 -14.58 13.26 -26.50
C TYR A 186 -13.93 13.49 -27.88
N ARG A 187 -13.13 12.52 -28.35
CA ARG A 187 -12.54 12.58 -29.70
C ARG A 187 -13.62 12.47 -30.79
N LEU A 188 -14.56 11.56 -30.61
CA LEU A 188 -15.68 11.37 -31.53
C LEU A 188 -16.57 12.63 -31.59
N SER A 189 -16.87 13.25 -30.44
CA SER A 189 -17.66 14.48 -30.39
C SER A 189 -16.95 15.65 -31.06
N GLY A 190 -15.62 15.75 -30.91
CA GLY A 190 -14.81 16.74 -31.63
C GLY A 190 -14.82 16.53 -33.14
N TRP A 191 -14.80 15.28 -33.61
CA TRP A 191 -14.94 14.96 -35.03
C TRP A 191 -16.36 15.26 -35.55
N LEU A 192 -17.38 14.83 -34.83
CA LEU A 192 -18.79 15.11 -35.15
C LEU A 192 -19.07 16.61 -35.22
N TYR A 193 -18.43 17.42 -34.36
CA TYR A 193 -18.55 18.87 -34.37
C TYR A 193 -18.16 19.51 -35.71
N GLY A 194 -17.19 18.94 -36.43
CA GLY A 194 -16.84 19.41 -37.78
C GLY A 194 -17.71 18.79 -38.88
N VAL A 195 -17.99 17.49 -38.78
CA VAL A 195 -18.62 16.73 -39.88
C VAL A 195 -20.14 16.92 -39.96
N LEU A 196 -20.86 16.96 -38.83
CA LEU A 196 -22.31 17.07 -38.84
C LEU A 196 -22.81 18.36 -39.50
N PRO A 197 -22.26 19.56 -39.17
CA PRO A 197 -22.69 20.81 -39.79
C PRO A 197 -22.41 20.82 -41.29
N LEU A 198 -21.28 20.28 -41.74
CA LEU A 198 -20.94 20.17 -43.16
C LEU A 198 -21.88 19.23 -43.90
N ALA A 199 -22.23 18.09 -43.30
CA ALA A 199 -23.20 17.16 -43.86
C ALA A 199 -24.59 17.80 -43.95
N ALA A 200 -25.04 18.49 -42.90
CA ALA A 200 -26.30 19.22 -42.88
C ALA A 200 -26.34 20.34 -43.94
N ALA A 201 -25.26 21.12 -44.07
CA ALA A 201 -25.14 22.15 -45.09
C ALA A 201 -25.11 21.58 -46.51
N SER A 202 -24.38 20.48 -46.73
CA SER A 202 -24.32 19.78 -48.03
C SER A 202 -25.68 19.21 -48.42
N TRP A 203 -26.41 18.65 -47.46
CA TRP A 203 -27.77 18.16 -47.66
C TRP A 203 -28.74 19.30 -48.02
N ALA A 204 -28.68 20.42 -47.29
CA ALA A 204 -29.49 21.59 -47.59
C ALA A 204 -29.18 22.17 -48.98
N ALA A 205 -27.90 22.24 -49.36
CA ALA A 205 -27.47 22.70 -50.68
C ALA A 205 -27.96 21.77 -51.81
N TYR A 206 -27.86 20.44 -51.63
CA TYR A 206 -28.39 19.47 -52.59
C TYR A 206 -29.91 19.62 -52.79
N HIS A 207 -30.67 19.80 -51.71
CA HIS A 207 -32.12 20.02 -51.79
C HIS A 207 -32.48 21.35 -52.46
N LEU A 208 -31.70 22.40 -52.21
CA LEU A 208 -31.89 23.69 -52.87
C LEU A 208 -31.71 23.58 -54.40
N ILE A 209 -30.64 22.90 -54.84
CA ILE A 209 -30.33 22.71 -56.27
C ILE A 209 -31.37 21.81 -56.96
N SER A 210 -31.73 20.68 -56.33
CA SER A 210 -32.71 19.75 -56.90
C SER A 210 -34.08 20.42 -57.06
N ALA A 211 -34.55 21.14 -56.05
CA ALA A 211 -35.83 21.82 -56.13
C ALA A 211 -35.83 23.02 -57.08
N PHE A 212 -34.69 23.70 -57.25
CA PHE A 212 -34.53 24.73 -58.29
C PHE A 212 -34.67 24.14 -59.70
N ASN A 213 -34.02 23.01 -59.97
CA ASN A 213 -34.13 22.31 -61.26
C ASN A 213 -35.57 21.82 -61.54
N SER A 214 -36.26 21.28 -60.54
CA SER A 214 -37.66 20.86 -60.65
C SER A 214 -38.60 22.05 -60.85
N GLY A 215 -38.36 23.18 -60.17
CA GLY A 215 -39.15 24.41 -60.32
C GLY A 215 -39.11 25.01 -61.71
N ILE A 216 -37.95 24.94 -62.38
CA ILE A 216 -37.80 25.38 -63.79
C ILE A 216 -38.56 24.45 -64.76
N SER A 217 -38.62 23.16 -64.45
CA SER A 217 -39.15 22.13 -65.37
C SER A 217 -40.67 21.94 -65.27
N GLU A 218 -41.26 22.11 -64.08
CA GLU A 218 -42.66 21.73 -63.81
C GLU A 218 -43.56 22.86 -63.28
N GLY A 219 -43.04 24.09 -63.14
CA GLY A 219 -43.83 25.23 -62.62
C GLY A 219 -44.20 25.13 -61.14
N SER A 220 -43.52 24.25 -60.41
CA SER A 220 -43.66 24.11 -58.95
C SER A 220 -43.32 25.42 -58.23
N PRO A 221 -44.06 25.80 -57.17
CA PRO A 221 -43.75 26.98 -56.37
C PRO A 221 -42.33 26.90 -55.80
N PHE A 222 -41.59 28.01 -55.90
CA PHE A 222 -40.24 28.13 -55.34
C PHE A 222 -40.24 27.84 -53.83
N LEU A 223 -39.15 27.23 -53.35
CA LEU A 223 -38.92 26.84 -51.96
C LEU A 223 -39.41 27.91 -50.97
N GLY A 224 -40.48 27.58 -50.23
CA GLY A 224 -41.10 28.48 -49.27
C GLY A 224 -40.26 28.67 -48.01
N THR A 225 -40.63 29.69 -47.23
CA THR A 225 -40.01 30.05 -45.93
C THR A 225 -39.86 28.86 -44.97
N ASN A 226 -40.77 27.87 -45.04
CA ASN A 226 -40.70 26.64 -44.25
C ASN A 226 -39.40 25.84 -44.50
N PHE A 227 -38.92 25.76 -45.74
CA PHE A 227 -37.66 25.06 -46.05
C PHE A 227 -36.46 25.78 -45.43
N ALA A 228 -36.43 27.12 -45.49
CA ALA A 228 -35.36 27.92 -44.91
C ALA A 228 -35.31 27.75 -43.38
N ILE A 229 -36.47 27.78 -42.72
CA ILE A 229 -36.56 27.59 -41.25
C ILE A 229 -36.07 26.19 -40.87
N HIS A 230 -36.54 25.14 -41.55
CA HIS A 230 -36.12 23.78 -41.23
C HIS A 230 -34.65 23.51 -41.50
N SER A 231 -34.09 24.06 -42.60
CA SER A 231 -32.66 23.91 -42.92
C SER A 231 -31.77 24.66 -41.93
N LEU A 232 -32.15 25.88 -41.54
CA LEU A 232 -31.45 26.65 -40.51
C LEU A 232 -31.49 25.92 -39.16
N LEU A 233 -32.65 25.41 -38.77
CA LEU A 233 -32.82 24.64 -37.53
C LEU A 233 -31.97 23.36 -37.54
N LEU A 234 -31.97 22.63 -38.66
CA LEU A 234 -31.16 21.41 -38.82
C LEU A 234 -29.67 21.73 -38.65
N ILE A 235 -29.17 22.77 -39.31
CA ILE A 235 -27.76 23.20 -39.22
C ILE A 235 -27.43 23.64 -37.78
N ALA A 236 -28.33 24.41 -37.13
CA ALA A 236 -28.14 24.85 -35.76
C ALA A 236 -28.07 23.67 -34.78
N ILE A 237 -28.96 22.69 -34.90
CA ILE A 237 -28.96 21.48 -34.06
C ILE A 237 -27.74 20.60 -34.33
N ALA A 238 -27.35 20.46 -35.61
CA ALA A 238 -26.18 19.71 -36.03
C ALA A 238 -24.87 20.29 -35.45
N TRP A 239 -24.84 21.58 -35.14
CA TRP A 239 -23.73 22.23 -34.46
C TRP A 239 -23.85 22.19 -32.93
N LEU A 240 -25.06 22.44 -32.41
CA LEU A 240 -25.32 22.56 -30.98
C LEU A 240 -25.12 21.24 -30.22
N ILE A 241 -25.60 20.11 -30.75
CA ILE A 241 -25.52 18.81 -30.06
C ILE A 241 -24.05 18.35 -29.88
N PRO A 242 -23.21 18.31 -30.92
CA PRO A 242 -21.80 17.93 -30.75
C PRO A 242 -21.04 18.89 -29.84
N TRP A 243 -21.34 20.18 -29.92
CA TRP A 243 -20.74 21.20 -29.04
C TRP A 243 -21.08 20.93 -27.57
N LEU A 244 -22.35 20.66 -27.26
CA LEU A 244 -22.82 20.38 -25.90
C LEU A 244 -22.22 19.09 -25.35
N LEU A 245 -22.16 18.04 -26.18
CA LEU A 245 -21.51 16.76 -25.86
C LEU A 245 -20.02 16.96 -25.60
N HIS A 246 -19.31 17.70 -26.44
CA HIS A 246 -17.88 17.95 -26.28
C HIS A 246 -17.58 18.71 -24.97
N ARG A 247 -18.40 19.69 -24.62
CA ARG A 247 -18.28 20.43 -23.36
C ARG A 247 -18.53 19.55 -22.14
N GLN A 248 -19.55 18.68 -22.17
CA GLN A 248 -19.86 17.78 -21.05
C GLN A 248 -18.89 16.61 -20.90
N LEU A 249 -18.29 16.14 -22.01
CA LEU A 249 -17.38 15.00 -22.01
C LEU A 249 -15.93 15.37 -21.65
N LYS A 250 -15.62 16.65 -21.42
CA LYS A 250 -14.28 17.10 -21.02
C LYS A 250 -13.86 16.34 -19.74
N PRO A 251 -12.74 15.60 -19.77
CA PRO A 251 -12.31 14.81 -18.62
C PRO A 251 -11.99 15.76 -17.46
N SER A 252 -12.67 15.58 -16.32
CA SER A 252 -12.46 16.44 -15.16
C SER A 252 -11.21 15.99 -14.41
N LEU A 253 -10.28 16.94 -14.23
CA LEU A 253 -9.07 16.75 -13.43
C LEU A 253 -9.42 16.37 -11.99
N SER A 254 -10.50 16.95 -11.45
CA SER A 254 -10.96 16.69 -10.09
C SER A 254 -11.47 15.26 -9.89
N ALA A 255 -12.15 14.65 -10.86
CA ALA A 255 -12.52 13.23 -10.78
C ALA A 255 -11.30 12.33 -10.90
N ALA A 256 -10.31 12.70 -11.72
CA ALA A 256 -9.04 11.98 -11.82
C ALA A 256 -8.25 12.08 -10.51
N ALA A 257 -8.20 13.25 -9.88
CA ALA A 257 -7.56 13.48 -8.59
C ALA A 257 -8.25 12.67 -7.48
N ARG A 258 -9.58 12.73 -7.38
CA ARG A 258 -10.36 11.91 -6.44
C ARG A 258 -10.04 10.42 -6.57
N LYS A 259 -10.01 9.93 -7.80
CA LYS A 259 -9.66 8.54 -8.10
C LYS A 259 -8.21 8.22 -7.70
N GLY A 260 -7.27 9.12 -8.01
CA GLY A 260 -5.86 8.96 -7.66
C GLY A 260 -5.64 8.87 -6.16
N ILE A 261 -6.27 9.77 -5.39
CA ILE A 261 -6.17 9.75 -3.92
C ILE A 261 -6.78 8.46 -3.36
N ALA A 262 -7.97 8.05 -3.83
CA ALA A 262 -8.61 6.83 -3.36
C ALA A 262 -7.75 5.57 -3.63
N ASN A 263 -7.23 5.45 -4.86
CA ASN A 263 -6.32 4.37 -5.24
C ASN A 263 -5.01 4.42 -4.44
N GLY A 264 -4.48 5.63 -4.21
CA GLY A 264 -3.27 5.85 -3.44
C GLY A 264 -3.42 5.43 -1.97
N VAL A 265 -4.58 5.69 -1.35
CA VAL A 265 -4.88 5.25 0.01
C VAL A 265 -4.97 3.73 0.09
N GLU A 266 -5.60 3.09 -0.91
CA GLU A 266 -5.66 1.63 -1.01
C GLU A 266 -4.25 1.03 -1.15
N ALA A 267 -3.44 1.54 -2.08
CA ALA A 267 -2.06 1.11 -2.28
C ALA A 267 -1.19 1.34 -1.03
N ALA A 268 -1.30 2.49 -0.38
CA ALA A 268 -0.57 2.80 0.85
C ALA A 268 -0.96 1.84 1.99
N SER A 269 -2.26 1.52 2.13
CA SER A 269 -2.71 0.57 3.15
C SER A 269 -2.17 -0.85 2.93
N GLU A 270 -2.04 -1.27 1.67
CA GLU A 270 -1.47 -2.55 1.31
C GLU A 270 0.04 -2.57 1.56
N ASN A 271 0.75 -1.49 1.24
CA ASN A 271 2.17 -1.32 1.57
C ASN A 271 2.42 -1.42 3.07
N LEU A 272 1.55 -0.83 3.91
CA LEU A 272 1.66 -0.94 5.37
C LEU A 272 1.49 -2.37 5.87
N LYS A 273 0.55 -3.15 5.29
CA LYS A 273 0.39 -4.57 5.63
C LYS A 273 1.64 -5.36 5.26
N ASN A 274 2.17 -5.13 4.06
CA ASN A 274 3.38 -5.79 3.58
C ASN A 274 4.59 -5.44 4.46
N ALA A 275 4.71 -4.20 4.90
CA ALA A 275 5.79 -3.78 5.79
C ALA A 275 5.69 -4.44 7.19
N LEU A 276 4.49 -4.64 7.73
CA LEU A 276 4.29 -5.41 8.97
C LEU A 276 4.60 -6.90 8.79
N GLU A 277 4.32 -7.46 7.61
CA GLU A 277 4.71 -8.83 7.27
C GLU A 277 6.25 -8.95 7.12
N GLU A 278 6.90 -7.93 6.56
CA GLU A 278 8.36 -7.86 6.47
C GLU A 278 9.02 -7.85 7.87
N VAL A 279 8.43 -7.11 8.82
CA VAL A 279 8.87 -7.14 10.24
C VAL A 279 8.82 -8.57 10.80
N TRP A 280 7.73 -9.31 10.54
CA TRP A 280 7.62 -10.69 10.98
C TRP A 280 8.66 -11.60 10.32
N SER A 281 8.86 -11.46 9.01
CA SER A 281 9.85 -12.20 8.23
C SER A 281 11.27 -11.96 8.74
N GLU A 282 11.64 -10.70 9.01
CA GLU A 282 12.95 -10.33 9.55
C GLU A 282 13.21 -11.01 10.90
N VAL A 283 12.24 -10.97 11.80
CA VAL A 283 12.37 -11.62 13.12
C VAL A 283 12.38 -13.14 12.99
N SER A 284 11.59 -13.71 12.10
CA SER A 284 11.55 -15.15 11.83
C SER A 284 12.89 -15.65 11.27
N ALA A 285 13.50 -14.91 10.35
CA ALA A 285 14.82 -15.23 9.82
C ALA A 285 15.89 -15.22 10.92
N LYS A 286 15.89 -14.18 11.79
CA LYS A 286 16.80 -14.11 12.95
C LYS A 286 16.58 -15.27 13.91
N ARG A 287 15.33 -15.64 14.19
CA ARG A 287 14.99 -16.82 15.01
C ARG A 287 15.58 -18.09 14.40
N GLN A 288 15.41 -18.32 13.10
CA GLN A 288 15.93 -19.52 12.44
C GLN A 288 17.45 -19.61 12.54
N THR A 289 18.17 -18.51 12.28
CA THR A 289 19.64 -18.47 12.44
C THR A 289 20.07 -18.85 13.86
N LEU A 290 19.38 -18.35 14.88
CA LEU A 290 19.71 -18.67 16.28
C LEU A 290 19.40 -20.13 16.63
N ILE A 291 18.34 -20.71 16.07
CA ILE A 291 18.03 -22.14 16.23
C ILE A 291 19.13 -22.98 15.56
N ASP A 292 19.52 -22.64 14.33
CA ASP A 292 20.58 -23.36 13.60
C ASP A 292 21.94 -23.28 14.32
N GLU A 293 22.24 -22.14 14.97
CA GLU A 293 23.44 -21.98 15.79
C GLU A 293 23.39 -22.83 17.08
N LEU A 294 22.23 -22.87 17.76
CA LEU A 294 22.02 -23.71 18.93
C LEU A 294 22.15 -25.20 18.60
N ASP A 295 21.58 -25.62 17.47
CA ASP A 295 21.65 -27.01 17.02
C ASP A 295 23.10 -27.43 16.75
N LYS A 296 23.90 -26.57 16.10
CA LYS A 296 25.36 -26.81 15.88
C LYS A 296 26.14 -26.96 17.18
N ILE A 297 25.86 -26.11 18.18
CA ILE A 297 26.51 -26.20 19.50
C ILE A 297 26.10 -27.50 20.20
N SER A 298 24.83 -27.88 20.09
CA SER A 298 24.33 -29.11 20.70
C SER A 298 24.93 -30.36 20.07
N SER A 299 25.09 -30.41 18.74
CA SER A 299 25.69 -31.55 18.04
C SER A 299 27.19 -31.67 18.32
N ALA A 300 27.92 -30.55 18.36
CA ALA A 300 29.34 -30.56 18.71
C ALA A 300 29.60 -31.09 20.14
N SER A 301 28.68 -30.82 21.07
CA SER A 301 28.78 -31.33 22.46
C SER A 301 28.46 -32.82 22.62
N HIS A 302 27.96 -33.48 21.58
CA HIS A 302 27.57 -34.90 21.64
C HIS A 302 28.69 -35.83 21.12
N ASP A 303 29.64 -35.31 20.35
CA ASP A 303 30.73 -36.07 19.73
C ASP A 303 32.02 -36.10 20.59
N ASP A 304 32.08 -35.33 21.69
CA ASP A 304 33.17 -35.28 22.68
C ASP A 304 32.81 -36.00 24.00
#